data_AF-A0A7Y2TNE9-F1
#
_entry.id   AF-A0A7Y2TNE9-F1
#
_cell.length_a   1.000
_cell.length_b   1.000
_cell.length_c   1.000
_cell.angle_alpha   90.00
_cell.angle_beta   90.00
_cell.angle_gamma   90.00
#
_symmetry.space_group_name_H-M   'P 1'
#
loop_
_entity.id
_entity.type
_entity.pdbx_description
1 polymer ?
#
loop_
_entity_poly.entity_id
_entity_poly.type
_entity_poly.pdbx_seq_one_letter_code
_entity_poly.pdbx_strand_id
1 'polypeptide(L)' 'MVFVFATVTMVNAENESLEVPGKCGELAQEVFDSAVSQGESYENAMEVSDAMYHSCRYLTYLSDYIE' A
#
# COMPACT_ATOMS: atom_id res chain seq x y z
N MET A 1 34.45 6.33 8.13
CA MET A 1 33.67 5.38 8.96
C MET A 1 32.21 5.53 8.54
N VAL A 2 31.70 4.72 7.60
CA VAL A 2 31.36 3.29 7.72
C VAL A 2 29.95 3.12 8.34
N PHE A 3 28.97 2.85 7.46
CA PHE A 3 27.78 2.00 7.63
C PHE A 3 26.51 2.59 8.31
N VAL A 4 25.75 3.40 7.56
CA VAL A 4 24.28 3.50 7.70
C VAL A 4 23.62 3.45 6.31
N PHE A 5 24.06 2.51 5.47
CA PHE A 5 23.45 2.26 4.15
C PHE A 5 23.11 0.77 3.95
N ALA A 6 23.25 -0.07 4.97
CA ALA A 6 23.14 -1.53 4.86
C ALA A 6 21.88 -2.15 5.51
N THR A 7 21.03 -1.37 6.18
CA THR A 7 19.81 -1.90 6.83
C THR A 7 18.54 -1.80 5.98
N VAL A 8 18.58 -1.16 4.81
CA VAL A 8 17.43 -1.10 3.87
C VAL A 8 17.49 -2.23 2.82
N THR A 9 18.32 -3.25 3.02
CA THR A 9 18.52 -4.34 2.04
C THR A 9 17.98 -5.70 2.48
N MET A 10 17.23 -5.79 3.59
CA MET A 10 16.63 -7.06 4.04
C MET A 10 15.12 -6.97 4.33
N VAL A 11 14.35 -6.35 3.43
CA VAL A 11 12.91 -6.64 3.34
C VAL A 11 12.52 -7.12 1.93
N ASN A 12 13.51 -7.43 1.07
CA ASN A 12 13.27 -7.73 -0.34
C ASN A 12 13.40 -9.22 -0.72
N ALA A 13 13.11 -10.18 0.15
CA ALA A 13 13.29 -11.58 -0.25
C ALA A 13 12.43 -12.67 0.41
N GLU A 14 11.53 -12.38 1.36
CA GLU A 14 10.68 -13.43 1.95
C GLU A 14 9.25 -12.91 2.19
N ASN A 15 8.52 -12.63 1.11
CA ASN A 15 7.06 -12.78 1.13
C ASN A 15 6.50 -12.82 -0.30
N GLU A 16 6.91 -13.84 -1.04
CA GLU A 16 6.09 -14.34 -2.13
C GLU A 16 4.73 -14.73 -1.54
N SER A 17 3.71 -13.97 -1.90
CA SER A 17 2.29 -14.14 -1.53
C SER A 17 1.95 -13.94 -0.04
N LEU A 18 2.15 -12.72 0.48
CA LEU A 18 1.07 -12.20 1.33
C LEU A 18 -0.12 -12.02 0.39
N GLU A 19 -1.05 -12.98 0.36
CA GLU A 19 -2.33 -12.84 -0.31
C GLU A 19 -2.90 -11.49 0.12
N VAL A 20 -2.85 -10.52 -0.80
CA VAL A 20 -3.38 -9.20 -0.53
C VAL A 20 -4.86 -9.41 -0.30
N PRO A 21 -5.43 -9.03 0.86
CA PRO A 21 -6.85 -9.19 1.07
C PRO A 21 -7.54 -8.39 -0.03
N GLY A 22 -8.39 -9.05 -0.84
CA GLY A 22 -9.10 -8.42 -1.96
C GLY A 22 -9.77 -7.09 -1.59
N LYS A 23 -10.12 -6.93 -0.31
CA LYS A 23 -10.63 -5.72 0.32
C LYS A 23 -9.74 -4.47 0.18
N CYS A 24 -8.41 -4.58 0.25
CA CYS A 24 -7.54 -3.41 0.09
C CYS A 24 -7.51 -2.91 -1.35
N GLY A 25 -7.60 -3.82 -2.33
CA GLY A 25 -7.74 -3.46 -3.74
C GLY A 25 -9.10 -2.83 -4.04
N GLU A 26 -10.17 -3.41 -3.52
CA GLU A 26 -11.54 -2.85 -3.62
C GLU A 26 -11.61 -1.44 -3.02
N LEU A 27 -11.04 -1.24 -1.83
CA LEU A 27 -11.05 0.07 -1.16
C LEU A 27 -10.23 1.11 -1.93
N ALA A 28 -9.07 0.72 -2.47
CA ALA A 28 -8.27 1.62 -3.31
C ALA A 28 -9.02 2.02 -4.58
N GLN A 29 -9.72 1.07 -5.22
CA GLN A 29 -10.54 1.34 -6.39
C GLN A 29 -11.73 2.26 -6.08
N GLU A 30 -12.41 2.07 -4.95
CA GLU A 30 -13.50 2.98 -4.52
C GLU A 30 -12.99 4.41 -4.30
N VAL A 31 -11.80 4.56 -3.71
CA VAL A 31 -11.16 5.86 -3.51
C VAL A 31 -10.78 6.49 -4.84
N PHE A 32 -10.24 5.71 -5.78
CA PHE A 32 -9.95 6.16 -7.14
C PHE A 32 -11.21 6.67 -7.84
N ASP A 33 -12.27 5.86 -7.89
CA ASP A 33 -13.52 6.18 -8.57
C ASP A 33 -14.18 7.42 -7.93
N SER A 34 -14.10 7.54 -6.60
CA SER A 34 -14.58 8.72 -5.87
C SER A 34 -13.79 9.98 -6.23
N ALA A 35 -12.46 9.92 -6.30
CA ALA A 35 -11.63 11.06 -6.67
C ALA A 35 -11.91 11.50 -8.11
N VAL A 36 -12.00 10.56 -9.05
CA VAL A 36 -12.35 10.85 -10.45
C VAL A 36 -13.76 11.48 -10.54
N SER A 37 -14.74 10.97 -9.78
CA SER A 37 -16.10 11.52 -9.76
C SER A 37 -16.18 12.96 -9.23
N GLN A 38 -15.21 13.35 -8.39
CA GLN A 38 -15.07 14.70 -7.85
C GLN A 38 -14.33 15.65 -8.81
N GLY A 39 -13.85 15.14 -9.96
CA GLY A 39 -13.14 15.92 -10.96
C GLY A 39 -11.63 16.05 -10.71
N GLU A 40 -11.06 15.21 -9.83
CA GLU A 40 -9.61 15.11 -9.68
C GLU A 40 -8.94 14.66 -10.98
N SER A 41 -7.69 15.09 -11.18
CA SER A 41 -6.90 14.58 -12.28
C SER A 41 -6.69 13.07 -12.12
N TYR A 42 -6.58 12.36 -13.24
CA TYR A 42 -6.31 10.92 -13.21
C TYR A 42 -5.04 10.60 -12.41
N GLU A 43 -4.00 11.42 -12.55
CA GLU A 43 -2.72 11.26 -11.83
C GLU A 43 -2.91 11.41 -10.31
N ASN A 44 -3.61 12.46 -9.86
CA ASN A 44 -3.92 12.66 -8.44
C ASN A 44 -4.79 11.51 -7.90
N ALA A 45 -5.83 11.12 -8.63
CA ALA A 45 -6.71 10.02 -8.22
C ALA A 45 -5.92 8.71 -8.08
N MET A 46 -4.95 8.47 -8.97
CA MET A 46 -4.07 7.30 -8.92
C MET A 46 -3.11 7.36 -7.73
N GLU A 47 -2.49 8.50 -7.45
CA GLU A 47 -1.63 8.67 -6.27
C GLU A 47 -2.39 8.43 -4.96
N VAL A 48 -3.60 8.96 -4.82
CA VAL A 48 -4.43 8.79 -3.63
C VAL A 48 -4.89 7.33 -3.48
N SER A 49 -5.26 6.67 -4.58
CA SER A 49 -5.60 5.25 -4.61
C SER A 49 -4.42 4.37 -4.18
N ASP A 50 -3.23 4.65 -4.70
CA ASP A 50 -2.02 3.88 -4.39
C ASP A 50 -1.60 4.05 -2.92
N ALA A 51 -1.70 5.28 -2.40
CA ALA A 51 -1.49 5.57 -0.99
C ALA A 51 -2.47 4.80 -0.10
N MET A 52 -3.75 4.72 -0.48
CA MET A 52 -4.77 3.95 0.26
C MET A 52 -4.45 2.44 0.23
N TYR A 53 -4.07 1.91 -0.92
CA TYR A 53 -3.70 0.51 -1.08
C TYR A 53 -2.54 0.11 -0.17
N HIS A 54 -1.44 0.87 -0.22
CA HIS A 54 -0.26 0.59 0.60
C HIS A 54 -0.52 0.78 2.10
N SER A 55 -1.32 1.78 2.48
CA SER A 55 -1.72 1.99 3.88
C SER A 55 -2.57 0.85 4.42
N CYS A 56 -3.56 0.39 3.64
CA CYS A 56 -4.40 -0.75 4.00
C CYS A 56 -3.58 -2.04 4.17
N ARG A 57 -2.63 -2.29 3.24
CA ARG A 57 -1.71 -3.43 3.34
C ARG A 57 -0.82 -3.35 4.57
N TYR A 58 -0.27 -2.19 4.89
CA TYR A 58 0.59 -2.02 6.05
C TYR A 58 -0.19 -2.22 7.36
N LEU A 59 -1.41 -1.68 7.45
CA LEU A 59 -2.28 -1.88 8.61
C LEU A 59 -2.71 -3.35 8.77
N THR A 60 -3.01 -4.03 7.66
CA THR A 60 -3.35 -5.47 7.70
C THR A 60 -2.15 -6.27 8.20
N TYR A 61 -0.98 -6.02 7.64
CA TYR A 61 0.27 -6.64 8.09
C TYR A 61 0.52 -6.40 9.59
N LEU A 62 0.30 -5.19 10.10
CA LEU A 62 0.44 -4.91 11.54
C LEU A 62 -0.61 -5.63 12.39
N SER A 63 -1.84 -5.76 11.91
CA SER A 63 -2.93 -6.47 12.61
C SER A 63 -2.57 -7.94 12.81
N ASP A 64 -2.03 -8.60 11.78
CA ASP A 64 -1.62 -10.00 11.83
C ASP A 64 -0.43 -10.25 12.78
N TYR A 65 0.30 -9.20 13.18
CA TYR A 65 1.41 -9.27 14.15
C TYR A 65 0.99 -8.99 15.60
N ILE A 66 -0.22 -8.46 15.83
CA ILE A 66 -0.74 -8.19 17.18
C ILE A 66 -1.49 -9.41 17.75
N GLU A 67 -2.04 -10.26 16.89
CA GLU A 67 -2.58 -11.58 17.26
C GLU A 67 -1.47 -12.62 17.51
#